data_AF-A0A2R3JPG3-F1
#
_entry.id   AF-A0A2R3JPG3-F1
#
_cell.length_a   1.000
_cell.length_b   1.000
_cell.length_c   1.000
_cell.angle_alpha   90.00
_cell.angle_beta   90.00
_cell.angle_gamma   90.00
#
_symmetry.space_group_name_H-M   'P 1'
#
loop_
_entity.id
_entity.type
_entity.pdbx_description
1 polymer ?
#
loop_
_entity_poly.entity_id
_entity_poly.type
_entity_poly.pdbx_seq_one_letter_code
_entity_poly.pdbx_strand_id
1 'polypeptide(L)'
;MERQLFDQDHKQAIGTISHSLLPQLATLHRHELTTLADDCLANTDNQQLIIALYQTQGNVRQAATHLFLHRNTLLYRIDKFERCSGFNLKSMDDLVYCYLLTLAQVTN
;
A
#
# COMPACT_ATOMS: atom_id res chain seq x y z
N MET A 1 38.36 -15.11 -7.16
CA MET A 1 37.18 -14.55 -7.86
C MET A 1 35.92 -14.87 -7.06
N GLU A 2 35.83 -14.42 -5.81
CA GLU A 2 34.65 -14.68 -4.94
C GLU A 2 34.14 -13.40 -4.26
N ARG A 3 34.87 -12.28 -4.37
CA ARG A 3 34.52 -11.01 -3.74
C ARG A 3 33.58 -10.12 -4.58
N GLN A 4 33.28 -10.50 -5.82
CA GLN A 4 32.39 -9.73 -6.72
C GLN A 4 30.92 -10.22 -6.71
N LEU A 5 30.61 -11.32 -6.02
CA LEU A 5 29.22 -11.74 -5.80
C LEU A 5 28.56 -11.07 -4.58
N PHE A 6 29.34 -10.40 -3.73
CA PHE A 6 28.85 -9.73 -2.52
C PHE A 6 28.64 -8.22 -2.68
N ASP A 7 28.87 -7.67 -3.88
CA ASP A 7 28.72 -6.24 -4.18
C ASP A 7 27.32 -5.86 -4.69
N GLN A 8 26.41 -6.85 -4.82
CA GLN A 8 25.00 -6.58 -5.08
C GLN A 8 24.26 -6.34 -3.76
N ASP A 9 24.31 -5.09 -3.34
CA ASP A 9 23.23 -4.35 -2.66
C ASP A 9 22.45 -5.12 -1.57
N HIS A 10 23.07 -5.30 -0.40
CA HIS A 10 22.40 -5.74 0.83
C HIS A 10 21.45 -4.66 1.43
N LYS A 11 20.78 -3.86 0.60
CA LYS A 11 19.74 -2.90 1.03
C LYS A 11 18.33 -3.46 1.04
N GLN A 12 18.13 -4.74 0.74
CA GLN A 12 16.84 -5.37 1.03
C GLN A 12 16.88 -5.91 2.45
N ALA A 13 16.38 -5.10 3.39
CA ALA A 13 15.96 -5.59 4.70
C ALA A 13 15.20 -6.91 4.49
N ILE A 14 15.46 -7.92 5.30
CA ILE A 14 14.79 -9.23 5.24
C ILE A 14 13.29 -8.97 5.44
N GLY A 15 12.59 -8.71 4.35
CA GLY A 15 11.18 -8.43 4.31
C GLY A 15 10.42 -9.75 4.42
N THR A 16 9.22 -9.69 4.97
CA THR A 16 8.29 -10.81 4.86
C THR A 16 8.04 -11.12 3.39
N ILE A 17 7.64 -12.36 3.07
CA ILE A 17 7.32 -12.77 1.68
C ILE A 17 6.35 -11.78 1.03
N SER A 18 5.42 -11.21 1.80
CA SER A 18 4.50 -10.17 1.32
C SER A 18 5.20 -8.93 0.76
N HIS A 19 6.31 -8.50 1.36
CA HIS A 19 7.06 -7.31 0.92
C HIS A 19 7.74 -7.49 -0.44
N SER A 20 8.18 -8.71 -0.78
CA SER A 20 8.80 -9.00 -2.07
C SER A 20 7.79 -9.48 -3.11
N LEU A 21 6.83 -10.30 -2.69
CA LEU A 21 5.87 -10.94 -3.59
C LEU A 21 4.78 -9.98 -4.06
N LEU A 22 4.20 -9.15 -3.19
CA LEU A 22 3.10 -8.27 -3.59
C LEU A 22 3.50 -7.26 -4.68
N PRO A 23 4.66 -6.58 -4.61
CA PRO A 23 5.10 -5.72 -5.71
C PRO A 23 5.37 -6.50 -7.01
N GLN A 24 5.89 -7.72 -6.92
CA GLN A 24 6.09 -8.57 -8.10
C GLN A 24 4.76 -8.96 -8.75
N LEU A 25 3.76 -9.37 -7.95
CA LEU A 25 2.41 -9.68 -8.44
C LEU A 25 1.73 -8.46 -9.06
N ALA A 26 1.85 -7.30 -8.41
CA ALA A 26 1.34 -6.03 -8.94
C ALA A 26 1.98 -5.67 -10.29
N THR A 27 3.28 -5.93 -10.44
CA THR A 27 4.02 -5.68 -11.68
C THR A 27 3.60 -6.65 -12.78
N LEU A 28 3.46 -7.95 -12.45
CA LEU A 28 3.10 -8.99 -13.40
C LEU A 28 1.68 -8.81 -13.95
N HIS A 29 0.73 -8.47 -13.09
CA HIS A 29 -0.69 -8.31 -13.44
C HIS A 29 -1.13 -6.84 -13.58
N ARG A 30 -0.18 -5.94 -13.87
CA ARG A 30 -0.43 -4.49 -13.88
C ARG A 30 -1.65 -4.11 -14.71
N HIS A 31 -1.80 -4.68 -15.91
CA HIS A 31 -2.87 -4.30 -16.81
C HIS A 31 -4.25 -4.63 -16.20
N GLU A 32 -4.43 -5.85 -15.72
CA GLU A 32 -5.66 -6.31 -15.07
C GLU A 32 -5.95 -5.47 -13.81
N LEU A 33 -4.96 -5.28 -12.95
CA LEU A 33 -5.11 -4.52 -11.71
C LEU A 33 -5.44 -3.04 -11.96
N THR A 34 -4.91 -2.44 -13.03
CA THR A 34 -5.22 -1.06 -13.38
C THR A 34 -6.67 -0.90 -13.84
N THR A 35 -7.24 -1.90 -14.50
CA THR A 35 -8.67 -1.86 -14.90
C THR A 35 -9.62 -2.00 -13.71
N LEU A 36 -9.15 -2.54 -12.59
CA LEU A 36 -9.92 -2.69 -11.34
C LEU A 36 -9.75 -1.49 -10.39
N ALA A 37 -8.83 -0.57 -10.69
CA ALA A 37 -8.61 0.61 -9.89
C ALA A 37 -9.57 1.73 -10.30
N ASP A 38 -10.40 2.19 -9.37
CA ASP A 38 -11.30 3.31 -9.58
C ASP A 38 -10.61 4.67 -9.35
N ASP A 39 -11.25 5.76 -9.81
CA ASP A 39 -10.78 7.14 -9.60
C ASP A 39 -10.48 7.47 -8.13
N CYS A 40 -11.19 6.81 -7.20
CA CYS A 40 -10.96 6.98 -5.78
C CYS A 40 -9.58 6.48 -5.33
N LEU A 41 -9.09 5.39 -5.92
CA LEU A 41 -7.78 4.79 -5.67
C LEU A 41 -6.65 5.49 -6.44
N ALA A 42 -6.97 6.15 -7.57
CA ALA A 42 -6.01 6.92 -8.34
C ALA A 42 -5.53 8.20 -7.61
N ASN A 43 -6.26 8.65 -6.59
CA ASN A 43 -5.89 9.82 -5.81
C ASN A 43 -4.65 9.58 -4.93
N THR A 44 -3.61 10.41 -5.09
CA THR A 44 -2.34 10.30 -4.34
C THR A 44 -2.52 10.31 -2.83
N ASP A 45 -3.43 11.12 -2.29
CA ASP A 45 -3.68 11.16 -0.84
C ASP A 45 -4.24 9.81 -0.37
N ASN A 46 -5.17 9.22 -1.11
CA ASN A 46 -5.75 7.91 -0.78
C ASN A 46 -4.71 6.79 -0.89
N GLN A 47 -3.82 6.84 -1.88
CA GLN A 47 -2.69 5.91 -1.97
C GLN A 47 -1.77 6.00 -0.75
N GLN A 48 -1.42 7.22 -0.32
CA GLN A 48 -0.62 7.42 0.90
C GLN A 48 -1.33 6.91 2.15
N LEU A 49 -2.65 7.10 2.25
CA LEU A 49 -3.47 6.56 3.33
C LEU A 49 -3.39 5.03 3.38
N ILE A 50 -3.60 4.37 2.24
CA ILE A 50 -3.58 2.90 2.12
C ILE A 50 -2.19 2.36 2.46
N ILE A 51 -1.13 2.95 1.92
CA ILE A 51 0.26 2.56 2.19
C ILE A 51 0.56 2.69 3.69
N ALA A 52 0.21 3.82 4.31
CA ALA A 52 0.46 4.03 5.74
C ALA A 52 -0.33 3.06 6.62
N LEU A 53 -1.59 2.77 6.28
CA LEU A 53 -2.39 1.76 6.98
C LEU A 53 -1.78 0.36 6.84
N TYR A 54 -1.38 -0.03 5.62
CA TYR A 54 -0.77 -1.34 5.39
C TYR A 54 0.56 -1.50 6.15
N GLN A 55 1.45 -0.49 6.07
CA GLN A 55 2.73 -0.49 6.79
C GLN A 55 2.57 -0.58 8.31
N THR A 56 1.46 -0.08 8.84
CA THR A 56 1.13 -0.11 10.27
C THR A 56 0.16 -1.24 10.63
N GLN A 57 -0.05 -2.20 9.73
CA GLN A 57 -0.93 -3.38 9.92
C GLN A 57 -2.37 -3.01 10.32
N GLY A 58 -2.90 -1.93 9.72
CA GLY A 58 -4.24 -1.41 10.01
C GLY A 58 -4.33 -0.58 11.30
N ASN A 59 -3.21 -0.30 11.97
CA ASN A 59 -3.22 0.50 13.19
C ASN A 59 -3.40 1.99 12.87
N VAL A 60 -4.66 2.43 12.92
CA VAL A 60 -5.09 3.82 12.66
C VAL A 60 -4.29 4.85 13.46
N ARG A 61 -3.93 4.58 14.71
CA ARG A 61 -3.16 5.53 15.53
C ARG A 61 -1.74 5.71 14.98
N GLN A 62 -1.06 4.60 14.70
CA GLN A 62 0.30 4.62 14.15
C GLN A 62 0.31 5.21 12.73
N ALA A 63 -0.65 4.85 11.89
CA ALA A 63 -0.82 5.43 10.55
C ALA A 63 -1.03 6.95 10.60
N ALA A 64 -1.82 7.44 11.56
CA ALA A 64 -2.06 8.87 11.72
C ALA A 64 -0.77 9.61 12.10
N THR A 65 0.03 9.02 13.00
CA THR A 65 1.36 9.55 13.33
C THR A 65 2.30 9.55 12.13
N HIS A 66 2.34 8.47 11.33
CA HIS A 66 3.14 8.39 10.11
C HIS A 66 2.78 9.47 9.08
N LEU A 67 1.50 9.78 8.96
CA LEU A 67 0.99 10.80 8.03
C LEU A 67 0.97 12.21 8.63
N PHE A 68 1.46 12.40 9.86
CA PHE A 68 1.38 13.67 10.61
C PHE A 68 -0.06 14.22 10.73
N LEU A 69 -1.04 13.32 10.83
CA LEU A 69 -2.45 13.63 10.98
C LEU A 69 -2.93 13.33 12.40
N HIS A 70 -3.98 14.03 12.81
CA HIS A 70 -4.74 13.61 13.98
C HIS A 70 -5.54 12.34 13.67
N ARG A 71 -5.67 11.44 14.65
CA ARG A 71 -6.38 10.15 14.48
C ARG A 71 -7.80 10.30 13.93
N ASN A 72 -8.53 11.34 14.36
CA ASN A 72 -9.92 11.57 13.93
C ASN A 72 -9.97 12.03 12.47
N THR A 73 -8.99 12.82 12.05
CA THR A 73 -8.85 13.23 10.64
C THR A 73 -8.56 12.02 9.77
N LEU A 74 -7.70 11.10 10.24
CA LEU A 74 -7.44 9.85 9.54
C LEU A 74 -8.70 8.99 9.44
N LEU A 75 -9.45 8.81 10.54
CA LEU A 75 -10.72 8.09 10.53
C LEU A 75 -11.72 8.67 9.53
N TYR A 76 -11.86 10.00 9.49
CA TYR A 76 -12.71 10.65 8.50
C TYR A 76 -12.26 10.36 7.05
N ARG A 77 -10.95 10.33 6.80
CA ARG A 77 -10.40 9.98 5.47
C ARG A 77 -10.69 8.52 5.12
N ILE A 78 -10.57 7.60 6.07
CA ILE A 78 -10.92 6.18 5.90
C ILE A 78 -12.40 6.05 5.55
N ASP A 79 -13.28 6.68 6.32
CA ASP A 79 -14.73 6.62 6.06
C ASP A 79 -15.10 7.29 4.73
N LYS A 80 -14.39 8.36 4.34
CA LYS A 80 -14.58 9.01 3.03
C LYS A 80 -14.14 8.09 1.89
N PHE A 81 -13.03 7.39 2.05
CA PHE A 81 -12.55 6.41 1.07
C PHE A 81 -13.53 5.24 0.91
N GLU A 82 -14.03 4.71 2.01
CA GLU A 82 -15.02 3.62 2.02
C GLU A 82 -16.32 4.03 1.31
N ARG A 83 -16.83 5.24 1.55
CA ARG A 83 -18.02 5.75 0.84
C ARG A 83 -17.82 5.92 -0.67
N CYS A 84 -16.58 6.12 -1.10
CA CYS A 84 -16.24 6.45 -2.48
C CYS A 84 -15.85 5.22 -3.30
N SER A 85 -15.15 4.26 -2.69
CA SER A 85 -14.69 3.02 -3.32
C SER A 85 -15.50 1.78 -2.95
N GLY A 86 -16.27 1.83 -1.86
CA GLY A 86 -16.96 0.66 -1.29
C GLY A 86 -16.06 -0.26 -0.45
N PHE A 87 -14.74 -0.04 -0.42
CA PHE A 87 -13.79 -0.88 0.33
C PHE A 87 -13.57 -0.37 1.76
N ASN A 88 -13.62 -1.29 2.72
CA ASN A 88 -13.42 -0.99 4.12
C ASN A 88 -11.96 -1.18 4.53
N LEU A 89 -11.17 -0.10 4.55
CA LEU A 89 -9.75 -0.15 4.93
C LEU A 89 -9.48 -0.57 6.40
N LYS A 90 -10.51 -0.74 7.23
CA LYS A 90 -10.37 -1.32 8.58
C LYS A 90 -10.35 -2.85 8.52
N SER A 91 -10.88 -3.45 7.44
CA SER A 91 -10.74 -4.87 7.12
C SER A 91 -9.37 -5.11 6.49
N MET A 92 -8.63 -6.12 6.98
CA MET A 92 -7.31 -6.44 6.43
C MET A 92 -7.40 -6.93 4.98
N ASP A 93 -8.43 -7.70 4.63
CA ASP A 93 -8.60 -8.26 3.29
C ASP A 93 -8.74 -7.14 2.25
N ASP A 94 -9.65 -6.20 2.52
CA ASP A 94 -9.87 -5.01 1.68
C ASP A 94 -8.63 -4.10 1.65
N LEU A 95 -7.94 -3.94 2.78
CA LEU A 95 -6.72 -3.14 2.88
C LEU A 95 -5.59 -3.72 2.02
N VAL A 96 -5.36 -5.03 2.09
CA VAL A 96 -4.35 -5.73 1.27
C VAL A 96 -4.70 -5.60 -0.20
N TYR A 97 -5.98 -5.78 -0.55
CA TYR A 97 -6.46 -5.61 -1.92
C TYR A 97 -6.22 -4.18 -2.43
N CYS A 98 -6.65 -3.16 -1.68
CA CYS A 98 -6.41 -1.76 -2.04
C CYS A 98 -4.92 -1.42 -2.12
N TYR A 99 -4.09 -2.01 -1.26
CA TYR A 99 -2.65 -1.86 -1.30
C TYR A 99 -2.04 -2.46 -2.56
N LEU A 100 -2.48 -3.65 -2.97
CA LEU A 100 -2.06 -4.28 -4.22
C LEU A 100 -2.43 -3.42 -5.44
N LEU A 101 -3.66 -2.90 -5.48
CA LEU A 101 -4.09 -1.97 -6.53
C LEU A 101 -3.23 -0.70 -6.54
N THR A 102 -2.93 -0.15 -5.36
CA THR A 102 -2.06 1.01 -5.21
C THR A 102 -0.67 0.74 -5.79
N LEU A 103 -0.06 -0.42 -5.50
CA LEU A 103 1.25 -0.81 -6.04
C LEU A 103 1.26 -0.89 -7.58
N ALA A 104 0.16 -1.29 -8.21
CA ALA A 104 0.05 -1.31 -9.67
C ALA A 104 0.02 0.11 -10.28
N GLN A 105 -0.48 1.10 -9.52
CA GLN A 105 -0.55 2.52 -9.93
C GLN A 105 0.74 3.30 -9.69
N VAL A 106 1.57 2.88 -8.73
CA VAL A 106 2.84 3.57 -8.45
C VAL A 106 3.83 3.27 -9.58
N THR A 107 3.98 4.22 -10.49
CA THR A 107 5.01 4.23 -11.54
C THR A 107 6.39 4.34 -10.90
N ASN A 108 7.21 3.29 -11.00
CA ASN A 108 8.67 3.41 -10.95
C ASN A 108 9.19 3.66 -12.36
#